data_AF-A0A962SIW3-F1
#
_entry.id   AF-A0A962SIW3-F1
#
_cell.length_a   1.000
_cell.length_b   1.000
_cell.length_c   1.000
_cell.angle_alpha   90.00
_cell.angle_beta   90.00
_cell.angle_gamma   90.00
#
_symmetry.space_group_name_H-M   'P 1'
#
loop_
_entity.id
_entity.type
_entity.pdbx_description
1 polymer ?
#
loop_
_entity_poly.entity_id
_entity_poly.type
_entity_poly.pdbx_seq_one_letter_code
_entity_poly.pdbx_strand_id
1 'polypeptide(L)'
;MTTERLRLKRFPAVHRLWHFGLIVLFMTMGVTGLAWMFIETAWGTWMAGWFGGYKGVLEWHRTSGLIFLAGFVSHILYMLTQVDWKHFPGSLLGPDTLVYQWVDVKGFFQHLLWIFGLGKAPRFDRWSWWEKFDYWAVWWGLIIVGVTGLMLYNPVLSSDYIPGWLLNIALWVHRIEAVLAMGHIFTIHFYVEHFRPTALPFNAAMFDGTISLKDAKHEHPEWVARLEREGRLQAALVPEPPVVMRILYFMGGYAIIALGLFLLIFSLLNVGALTLL
;
A
#
# COMPACT_ATOMS: atom_id res chain seq x y z
N MET A 1 -33.94 -7.49 -9.29
CA MET A 1 -32.91 -6.78 -8.51
C MET A 1 -32.41 -5.63 -9.38
N THR A 2 -32.51 -4.38 -8.92
CA THR A 2 -31.98 -3.24 -9.67
C THR A 2 -30.45 -3.36 -9.76
N THR A 3 -29.89 -3.03 -10.93
CA THR A 3 -28.46 -3.12 -11.26
C THR A 3 -27.56 -2.36 -10.29
N GLU A 4 -28.13 -1.44 -9.49
CA GLU A 4 -27.41 -0.64 -8.49
C GLU A 4 -26.91 -1.42 -7.28
N ARG A 5 -27.49 -2.59 -6.96
CA ARG A 5 -27.10 -3.39 -5.78
C ARG A 5 -26.18 -4.57 -6.08
N LEU A 6 -25.86 -4.77 -7.36
CA LEU A 6 -25.00 -5.87 -7.79
C LEU A 6 -23.53 -5.48 -7.63
N ARG A 7 -22.76 -6.32 -6.93
CA ARG A 7 -21.32 -6.13 -6.72
C ARG A 7 -20.54 -7.20 -7.44
N LEU A 8 -19.33 -6.87 -7.89
CA LEU A 8 -18.37 -7.80 -8.46
C LEU A 8 -17.31 -8.19 -7.43
N LYS A 9 -16.99 -9.48 -7.35
CA LYS A 9 -15.85 -9.95 -6.57
C LYS A 9 -14.55 -9.47 -7.21
N ARG A 10 -13.85 -8.55 -6.55
CA ARG A 10 -12.59 -7.93 -7.02
C ARG A 10 -11.36 -8.61 -6.42
N PHE A 11 -11.38 -8.84 -5.10
CA PHE A 11 -10.24 -9.38 -4.36
C PHE A 11 -10.59 -10.67 -3.61
N PRO A 12 -9.77 -11.73 -3.73
CA PRO A 12 -9.91 -12.91 -2.89
C PRO A 12 -9.51 -12.59 -1.44
N ALA A 13 -9.97 -13.43 -0.49
CA ALA A 13 -9.71 -13.23 0.93
C ALA A 13 -8.21 -13.15 1.27
N VAL A 14 -7.39 -13.98 0.62
CA VAL A 14 -5.93 -14.00 0.83
C VAL A 14 -5.28 -12.65 0.52
N HIS A 15 -5.69 -11.94 -0.55
CA HIS A 15 -5.13 -10.61 -0.87
C HIS A 15 -5.55 -9.57 0.17
N ARG A 16 -6.77 -9.67 0.70
CA ARG A 16 -7.25 -8.79 1.77
C ARG A 16 -6.50 -9.02 3.08
N LEU A 17 -6.18 -10.28 3.40
CA LEU A 17 -5.38 -10.63 4.58
C LEU A 17 -3.95 -10.09 4.46
N TRP A 18 -3.31 -10.23 3.29
CA TRP A 18 -2.01 -9.62 3.04
C TRP A 18 -2.04 -8.11 3.27
N HIS A 19 -3.02 -7.43 2.69
CA HIS A 19 -3.19 -5.99 2.85
C HIS A 19 -3.47 -5.57 4.30
N PHE A 20 -4.32 -6.30 5.01
CA PHE A 20 -4.57 -6.03 6.43
C PHE A 20 -3.29 -6.18 7.28
N GLY A 21 -2.51 -7.23 7.03
CA GLY A 21 -1.20 -7.40 7.66
C GLY A 21 -0.24 -6.25 7.33
N LEU A 22 -0.20 -5.81 6.08
CA LEU A 22 0.58 -4.64 5.66
C LEU A 22 0.13 -3.38 6.40
N ILE A 23 -1.17 -3.09 6.50
CA ILE A 23 -1.69 -1.94 7.25
C ILE A 23 -1.19 -1.98 8.69
N VAL A 24 -1.40 -3.09 9.39
CA VAL A 24 -1.07 -3.17 10.83
C VAL A 24 0.43 -2.95 11.04
N LEU A 25 1.27 -3.67 10.31
CA LEU A 25 2.72 -3.60 10.47
C LEU A 25 3.27 -2.24 10.00
N PHE A 26 2.80 -1.72 8.88
CA PHE A 26 3.22 -0.42 8.35
C PHE A 26 2.86 0.71 9.31
N MET A 27 1.65 0.71 9.87
CA MET A 27 1.24 1.72 10.84
C MET A 27 2.04 1.59 12.15
N THR A 28 2.28 0.37 12.65
CA THR A 28 3.11 0.18 13.85
C THR A 28 4.54 0.67 13.62
N MET A 29 5.17 0.33 12.49
CA MET A 29 6.51 0.80 12.14
C MET A 29 6.54 2.31 11.89
N GLY A 30 5.50 2.89 11.28
CA GLY A 30 5.38 4.33 11.07
C GLY A 30 5.35 5.10 12.39
N VAL A 31 4.49 4.69 13.33
CA VAL A 31 4.40 5.31 14.66
C VAL A 31 5.72 5.15 15.42
N THR A 32 6.25 3.95 15.50
CA THR A 32 7.49 3.67 16.26
C THR A 32 8.72 4.32 15.61
N GLY A 33 8.81 4.33 14.27
CA GLY A 33 9.89 4.96 13.53
C GLY A 33 9.89 6.47 13.70
N LEU A 34 8.72 7.12 13.67
CA LEU A 34 8.58 8.55 13.96
C LEU A 34 8.85 8.86 15.44
N ALA A 35 8.37 8.04 16.37
CA ALA A 35 8.69 8.18 17.80
C ALA A 35 10.20 8.17 18.06
N TRP A 36 10.93 7.26 17.39
CA TRP A 36 12.37 7.21 17.46
C TRP A 36 13.04 8.41 16.78
N MET A 37 12.60 8.77 15.59
CA MET A 37 13.16 9.88 14.82
C MET A 37 13.08 11.21 15.57
N PHE A 38 11.98 11.43 16.28
CA PHE A 38 11.70 12.67 17.02
C PHE A 38 11.94 12.54 18.52
N ILE A 39 12.70 11.53 18.96
CA ILE A 39 12.80 11.18 20.39
C ILE A 39 13.36 12.32 21.26
N GLU A 40 14.14 13.23 20.70
CA GLU A 40 14.67 14.40 21.41
C GLU A 40 13.63 15.51 21.61
N THR A 41 12.43 15.36 21.06
CA THR A 41 11.32 16.31 21.17
C THR A 41 10.24 15.82 22.13
N ALA A 42 9.41 16.74 22.65
CA ALA A 42 8.23 16.40 23.46
C ALA A 42 7.24 15.49 22.72
N TRP A 43 7.12 15.65 21.40
CA TRP A 43 6.22 14.85 20.59
C TRP A 43 6.72 13.41 20.43
N GLY A 44 7.99 13.21 20.12
CA GLY A 44 8.57 11.87 20.02
C GLY A 44 8.61 11.12 21.35
N THR A 45 8.94 11.81 22.45
CA THR A 45 8.86 11.22 23.81
C THR A 45 7.43 10.85 24.19
N TRP A 46 6.43 11.69 23.87
CA TRP A 46 5.02 11.36 24.08
C TRP A 46 4.60 10.11 23.31
N MET A 47 4.94 10.02 22.02
CA MET A 47 4.65 8.81 21.21
C MET A 47 5.36 7.59 21.80
N ALA A 48 6.62 7.73 22.19
CA ALA A 48 7.41 6.64 22.76
C ALA A 48 6.83 6.13 24.09
N GLY A 49 6.18 6.99 24.88
CA GLY A 49 5.53 6.61 26.14
C GLY A 49 4.53 5.46 25.99
N TRP A 50 3.77 5.41 24.89
CA TRP A 50 2.81 4.33 24.60
C TRP A 50 3.45 2.97 24.37
N PHE A 51 4.75 2.94 24.05
CA PHE A 51 5.51 1.73 23.75
C PHE A 51 6.52 1.38 24.84
N GLY A 52 6.49 2.03 26.00
CA GLY A 52 7.46 1.80 27.09
C GLY A 52 8.73 2.64 26.98
N GLY A 53 8.66 3.79 26.30
CA GLY A 53 9.77 4.72 26.11
C GLY A 53 10.75 4.28 25.02
N TYR A 54 11.96 4.83 25.07
CA TYR A 54 13.00 4.63 24.05
C TYR A 54 13.25 3.15 23.69
N LYS A 55 13.55 2.32 24.70
CA LYS A 55 13.86 0.90 24.48
C LYS A 55 12.69 0.13 23.88
N GLY A 56 11.47 0.45 24.33
CA GLY A 56 10.29 -0.23 23.87
C GLY A 56 9.91 0.13 22.43
N VAL A 57 10.00 1.41 22.04
CA VAL A 57 9.84 1.83 20.63
C VAL A 57 10.80 1.08 19.72
N LEU A 58 12.07 0.97 20.10
CA LEU A 58 13.08 0.24 19.32
C LEU A 58 12.70 -1.22 19.13
N GLU A 59 12.29 -1.89 20.20
CA GLU A 59 11.90 -3.30 20.15
C GLU A 59 10.67 -3.51 19.28
N TRP A 60 9.61 -2.72 19.49
CA TRP A 60 8.40 -2.78 18.66
C TRP A 60 8.69 -2.53 17.18
N HIS A 61 9.55 -1.57 16.86
CA HIS A 61 9.95 -1.29 15.48
C HIS A 61 10.71 -2.47 14.86
N ARG A 62 11.69 -3.02 15.60
CA ARG A 62 12.52 -4.15 15.18
C ARG A 62 11.69 -5.42 14.97
N THR A 63 10.86 -5.80 15.95
CA THR A 63 10.00 -6.98 15.84
C THR A 63 9.03 -6.83 14.68
N SER A 64 8.39 -5.67 14.54
CA SER A 64 7.46 -5.41 13.43
C SER A 64 8.16 -5.46 12.07
N GLY A 65 9.37 -4.92 11.97
CA GLY A 65 10.20 -4.98 10.75
C GLY A 65 10.58 -6.41 10.37
N LEU A 66 10.96 -7.26 11.33
CA LEU A 66 11.24 -8.68 11.07
C LEU A 66 10.00 -9.44 10.61
N ILE A 67 8.84 -9.21 11.25
CA ILE A 67 7.57 -9.82 10.83
C ILE A 67 7.18 -9.33 9.42
N PHE A 68 7.37 -8.05 9.14
CA PHE A 68 7.09 -7.46 7.84
C PHE A 68 7.97 -8.05 6.73
N LEU A 69 9.26 -8.21 6.97
CA LEU A 69 10.19 -8.87 6.05
C LEU A 69 9.83 -10.34 5.82
N ALA A 70 9.52 -11.08 6.89
CA ALA A 70 9.05 -12.47 6.76
C ALA A 70 7.75 -12.55 5.95
N GLY A 71 6.81 -11.63 6.19
CA GLY A 71 5.58 -11.48 5.41
C GLY A 71 5.84 -11.18 3.94
N PHE A 72 6.80 -10.31 3.63
CA PHE A 72 7.19 -10.00 2.25
C PHE A 72 7.80 -11.20 1.53
N VAL A 73 8.71 -11.93 2.18
CA VAL A 73 9.25 -13.19 1.63
C VAL A 73 8.13 -14.19 1.41
N SER A 74 7.21 -14.34 2.36
CA SER A 74 6.05 -15.23 2.23
C SER A 74 5.12 -14.82 1.08
N HIS A 75 4.93 -13.51 0.87
CA HIS A 75 4.19 -12.98 -0.27
C HIS A 75 4.87 -13.29 -1.60
N ILE A 76 6.20 -13.15 -1.69
CA ILE A 76 6.98 -13.57 -2.88
C ILE A 76 6.74 -15.05 -3.17
N LEU A 77 6.88 -15.91 -2.16
CA LEU A 77 6.66 -17.36 -2.31
C LEU A 77 5.23 -17.66 -2.77
N TYR A 78 4.22 -17.01 -2.17
CA TYR A 78 2.83 -17.10 -2.61
C TYR A 78 2.64 -16.68 -4.07
N MET A 79 3.27 -15.57 -4.49
CA MET A 79 3.18 -15.10 -5.88
C MET A 79 3.80 -16.10 -6.85
N LEU A 80 4.90 -16.77 -6.50
CA LEU A 80 5.50 -17.83 -7.32
C LEU A 80 4.55 -19.02 -7.53
N THR A 81 3.64 -19.31 -6.58
CA THR A 81 2.61 -20.34 -6.76
C THR A 81 1.45 -19.88 -7.65
N GLN A 82 1.27 -18.58 -7.86
CA GLN A 82 0.25 -18.02 -8.75
C GLN A 82 0.73 -17.95 -10.21
N VAL A 83 2.03 -18.12 -10.47
CA VAL A 83 2.58 -18.13 -11.83
C VAL A 83 2.23 -19.45 -12.52
N ASP A 84 1.67 -19.35 -13.73
CA ASP A 84 1.49 -20.53 -14.59
C ASP A 84 2.81 -20.83 -15.30
N TRP A 85 3.64 -21.64 -14.65
CA TRP A 85 4.95 -22.06 -15.15
C TRP A 85 4.87 -22.88 -16.44
N LYS A 86 3.73 -23.51 -16.76
CA LYS A 86 3.58 -24.32 -17.98
C LYS A 86 3.39 -23.45 -19.22
N HIS A 87 2.76 -22.28 -19.08
CA HIS A 87 2.51 -21.33 -20.17
C HIS A 87 3.29 -20.02 -19.98
N PHE A 88 4.46 -20.07 -19.33
CA PHE A 88 5.30 -18.90 -19.11
C PHE A 88 5.73 -18.25 -20.44
N PRO A 89 5.71 -16.91 -20.58
CA PRO A 89 5.40 -15.88 -19.57
C PRO A 89 3.93 -15.40 -19.58
N GLY A 90 2.99 -16.16 -20.14
CA GLY A 90 1.60 -15.73 -20.38
C GLY A 90 0.88 -15.18 -19.13
N SER A 91 1.04 -15.83 -17.98
CA SER A 91 0.42 -15.36 -16.71
C SER A 91 0.98 -14.01 -16.22
N LEU A 92 2.19 -13.64 -16.62
CA LEU A 92 2.82 -12.36 -16.27
C LEU A 92 2.49 -11.24 -17.26
N LEU A 93 2.03 -11.59 -18.47
CA LEU A 93 1.69 -10.66 -19.53
C LEU A 93 0.16 -10.46 -19.68
N GLY A 94 -0.64 -11.26 -18.98
CA GLY A 94 -2.09 -11.15 -19.01
C GLY A 94 -2.64 -9.91 -18.30
N PRO A 95 -3.87 -9.50 -18.59
CA PRO A 95 -4.49 -8.30 -18.01
C PRO A 95 -4.87 -8.42 -16.52
N ASP A 96 -4.87 -9.63 -15.96
CA ASP A 96 -5.06 -9.86 -14.53
C ASP A 96 -3.76 -9.70 -13.72
N THR A 97 -2.61 -9.50 -14.36
CA THR A 97 -1.31 -9.34 -13.69
C THR A 97 -1.13 -7.93 -13.10
N LEU A 98 -0.40 -7.87 -11.98
CA LEU A 98 0.11 -6.62 -11.42
C LEU A 98 1.51 -6.27 -11.96
N VAL A 99 2.12 -7.13 -12.79
CA VAL A 99 3.37 -6.80 -13.48
C VAL A 99 3.16 -5.60 -14.40
N TYR A 100 4.08 -4.65 -14.33
CA TYR A 100 4.03 -3.43 -15.12
C TYR A 100 4.33 -3.73 -16.59
N GLN A 101 3.56 -3.13 -17.51
CA GLN A 101 3.57 -3.42 -18.93
C GLN A 101 3.56 -2.14 -19.77
N TRP A 102 3.83 -2.27 -21.07
CA TRP A 102 3.76 -1.14 -22.02
C TRP A 102 2.37 -0.51 -22.11
N VAL A 103 1.30 -1.26 -21.84
CA VAL A 103 -0.06 -0.70 -21.78
C VAL A 103 -0.21 0.30 -20.62
N ASP A 104 0.50 0.08 -19.50
CA ASP A 104 0.46 0.96 -18.34
C ASP A 104 1.19 2.28 -18.63
N VAL A 105 2.33 2.24 -19.33
CA VAL A 105 3.04 3.43 -19.83
C VAL A 105 2.16 4.23 -20.78
N LYS A 106 1.54 3.56 -21.77
CA LYS A 106 0.59 4.23 -22.70
C LYS A 106 -0.60 4.81 -21.93
N GLY A 107 -1.11 4.07 -20.95
CA GLY A 107 -2.19 4.49 -20.06
C GLY A 107 -1.83 5.75 -19.28
N PHE A 108 -0.62 5.85 -18.75
CA PHE A 108 -0.11 7.05 -18.08
C PHE A 108 -0.14 8.28 -18.99
N PHE A 109 0.49 8.19 -20.17
CA PHE A 109 0.51 9.33 -21.12
C PHE A 109 -0.89 9.68 -21.64
N GLN A 110 -1.73 8.68 -21.91
CA GLN A 110 -3.13 8.93 -22.28
C GLN A 110 -3.89 9.63 -21.15
N HIS A 111 -3.66 9.25 -19.90
CA HIS A 111 -4.27 9.88 -18.75
C HIS A 111 -3.84 11.34 -18.63
N LEU A 112 -2.54 11.64 -18.82
CA LEU A 112 -2.04 13.02 -18.86
C LEU A 112 -2.71 13.83 -19.96
N LEU A 113 -2.78 13.31 -21.19
CA LEU A 113 -3.45 13.99 -22.31
C LEU A 113 -4.92 14.28 -21.98
N TRP A 114 -5.61 13.34 -21.35
CA TRP A 114 -7.00 13.54 -20.92
C TRP A 114 -7.13 14.64 -19.85
N ILE A 115 -6.24 14.68 -18.86
CA ILE A 115 -6.23 15.74 -17.83
C ILE A 115 -6.07 17.12 -18.47
N PHE A 116 -5.25 17.25 -19.51
CA PHE A 116 -5.08 18.50 -20.26
C PHE A 116 -6.15 18.75 -21.35
N GLY A 117 -7.17 17.88 -21.46
CA GLY A 117 -8.22 18.00 -22.48
C GLY A 117 -7.78 17.69 -23.90
N LEU A 118 -6.58 17.14 -24.08
CA LEU A 118 -5.95 16.81 -25.36
C LEU A 118 -6.22 15.37 -25.83
N GLY A 119 -6.93 14.58 -25.04
CA GLY A 119 -7.18 13.16 -25.32
C GLY A 119 -8.44 12.63 -24.65
N LYS A 120 -8.84 11.41 -25.05
CA LYS A 120 -9.94 10.68 -24.42
C LYS A 120 -9.47 10.04 -23.11
N ALA A 121 -10.39 9.96 -22.15
CA ALA A 121 -10.15 9.23 -20.90
C ALA A 121 -9.64 7.81 -21.19
N PRO A 122 -8.57 7.37 -20.50
CA PRO A 122 -8.08 6.00 -20.63
C PRO A 122 -9.15 5.00 -20.17
N ARG A 123 -9.20 3.85 -20.83
CA ARG A 123 -10.11 2.76 -20.50
C ARG A 123 -9.29 1.63 -19.89
N PHE A 124 -9.48 1.39 -18.61
CA PHE A 124 -8.71 0.38 -17.89
C PHE A 124 -9.41 -0.97 -17.90
N ASP A 125 -8.57 -1.99 -17.89
CA ASP A 125 -8.98 -3.34 -17.55
C ASP A 125 -8.96 -3.49 -16.02
N ARG A 126 -8.70 -4.68 -15.48
CA ARG A 126 -8.81 -4.98 -14.05
C ARG A 126 -8.00 -4.02 -13.17
N TRP A 127 -6.84 -3.62 -13.68
CA TRP A 127 -5.91 -2.72 -13.03
C TRP A 127 -5.75 -1.44 -13.85
N SER A 128 -5.78 -0.30 -13.17
CA SER A 128 -5.27 0.95 -13.72
C SER A 128 -3.74 0.99 -13.63
N TRP A 129 -3.11 1.90 -14.39
CA TRP A 129 -1.65 2.06 -14.33
C TRP A 129 -1.19 2.53 -12.94
N TRP A 130 -2.01 3.33 -12.25
CA TRP A 130 -1.66 3.86 -10.93
C TRP A 130 -1.83 2.81 -9.83
N GLU A 131 -2.80 1.89 -9.93
CA GLU A 131 -2.92 0.77 -8.99
C GLU A 131 -1.69 -0.14 -9.07
N LYS A 132 -1.18 -0.38 -10.29
CA LYS A 132 0.08 -1.13 -10.47
C LYS A 132 1.28 -0.34 -9.95
N PHE A 133 1.35 0.95 -10.23
CA PHE A 133 2.41 1.81 -9.71
C PHE A 133 2.45 1.77 -8.18
N ASP A 134 1.29 1.90 -7.53
CA ASP A 134 1.14 1.86 -6.07
C ASP A 134 1.54 0.50 -5.49
N TYR A 135 1.15 -0.61 -6.15
CA TYR A 135 1.60 -1.95 -5.78
C TYR A 135 3.14 -2.07 -5.84
N TRP A 136 3.76 -1.68 -6.96
CA TRP A 136 5.21 -1.76 -7.10
C TRP A 136 5.95 -0.76 -6.20
N ALA A 137 5.31 0.35 -5.83
CA ALA A 137 5.89 1.34 -4.94
C ALA A 137 6.27 0.78 -3.59
N VAL A 138 5.40 -0.07 -3.06
CA VAL A 138 5.69 -0.81 -1.83
C VAL A 138 6.83 -1.80 -2.03
N TRP A 139 6.96 -2.46 -3.19
CA TRP A 139 8.00 -3.48 -3.44
C TRP A 139 9.41 -2.90 -3.43
N TRP A 140 9.66 -1.83 -4.18
CA TRP A 140 11.00 -1.23 -4.19
C TRP A 140 11.35 -0.61 -2.84
N GLY A 141 10.39 0.07 -2.21
CA GLY A 141 10.60 0.72 -0.92
C GLY A 141 10.89 -0.30 0.18
N LEU A 142 10.18 -1.44 0.19
CA LEU A 142 10.40 -2.52 1.13
C LEU A 142 11.79 -3.14 0.98
N ILE A 143 12.29 -3.31 -0.25
CA ILE A 143 13.66 -3.79 -0.46
C ILE A 143 14.68 -2.81 0.12
N ILE A 144 14.54 -1.51 -0.16
CA ILE A 144 15.48 -0.47 0.29
C ILE A 144 15.45 -0.33 1.83
N VAL A 145 14.27 -0.07 2.41
CA VAL A 145 14.10 0.11 3.86
C VAL A 145 14.35 -1.20 4.61
N GLY A 146 14.02 -2.34 4.01
CA GLY A 146 14.20 -3.67 4.59
C GLY A 146 15.67 -4.05 4.70
N VAL A 147 16.44 -3.92 3.62
CA VAL A 147 17.88 -4.23 3.62
C VAL A 147 18.63 -3.29 4.56
N THR A 148 18.38 -1.98 4.44
CA THR A 148 19.00 -1.01 5.36
C THR A 148 18.59 -1.23 6.80
N GLY A 149 17.34 -1.61 7.06
CA GLY A 149 16.84 -1.95 8.39
C GLY A 149 17.53 -3.17 8.99
N LEU A 150 17.77 -4.21 8.20
CA LEU A 150 18.55 -5.39 8.64
C LEU A 150 20.00 -5.02 8.94
N MET A 151 20.64 -4.16 8.14
CA MET A 151 21.99 -3.67 8.42
C MET A 151 22.06 -2.92 9.76
N LEU A 152 21.03 -2.11 10.05
CA LEU A 152 20.91 -1.30 11.27
C LEU A 152 20.35 -2.07 12.48
N TYR A 153 19.78 -3.26 12.26
CA TYR A 153 19.24 -4.11 13.33
C TYR A 153 20.35 -4.52 14.30
N ASN A 154 21.48 -4.97 13.76
CA ASN A 154 22.71 -5.25 14.51
C ASN A 154 23.92 -4.63 13.78
N PRO A 155 24.21 -3.33 14.00
CA PRO A 155 25.26 -2.63 13.27
C PRO A 155 26.66 -3.17 13.59
N VAL A 156 26.87 -3.76 14.78
CA VAL A 156 28.14 -4.38 15.15
C VAL A 156 28.39 -5.60 14.27
N LEU A 157 27.43 -6.53 14.19
CA LEU A 157 27.54 -7.68 13.30
C LEU A 157 27.67 -7.26 11.83
N SER A 158 26.88 -6.27 11.39
CA SER A 158 26.99 -5.76 10.02
C SER A 158 28.40 -5.25 9.72
N SER A 159 29.05 -4.57 10.67
CA SER A 159 30.40 -4.02 10.48
C SER A 159 31.51 -5.07 10.31
N ASP A 160 31.24 -6.35 10.60
CA ASP A 160 32.15 -7.45 10.27
C ASP A 160 32.19 -7.73 8.75
N TYR A 161 31.16 -7.34 8.01
CA TYR A 161 31.00 -7.63 6.58
C TYR A 161 31.09 -6.38 5.68
N ILE A 162 30.84 -5.18 6.23
CA ILE A 162 30.85 -3.91 5.49
C ILE A 162 31.60 -2.82 6.25
N PRO A 163 32.18 -1.82 5.56
CA PRO A 163 32.84 -0.71 6.23
C PRO A 163 31.83 0.19 6.97
N GLY A 164 32.24 0.74 8.12
CA GLY A 164 31.35 1.52 9.00
C GLY A 164 30.70 2.75 8.34
N TRP A 165 31.34 3.38 7.35
CA TRP A 165 30.73 4.51 6.63
C TRP A 165 29.45 4.10 5.88
N LEU A 166 29.34 2.84 5.47
CA LEU A 166 28.14 2.34 4.79
C LEU A 166 26.94 2.24 5.75
N LEU A 167 27.16 2.08 7.06
CA LEU A 167 26.10 2.13 8.07
C LEU A 167 25.53 3.55 8.22
N ASN A 168 26.36 4.59 8.08
CA ASN A 168 25.88 5.97 8.06
C ASN A 168 24.98 6.22 6.84
N ILE A 169 25.37 5.71 5.66
CA ILE A 169 24.52 5.79 4.46
C ILE A 169 23.24 4.99 4.66
N ALA A 170 23.33 3.77 5.18
CA ALA A 170 22.15 2.93 5.45
C ALA A 170 21.17 3.65 6.37
N LEU A 171 21.64 4.33 7.42
CA LEU A 171 20.80 5.14 8.30
C LEU A 171 20.06 6.25 7.55
N TRP A 172 20.76 7.01 6.70
CA TRP A 172 20.16 8.07 5.89
C TRP A 172 19.14 7.52 4.90
N VAL A 173 19.50 6.47 4.16
CA VAL A 173 18.62 5.83 3.17
C VAL A 173 17.38 5.25 3.84
N HIS A 174 17.55 4.51 4.95
CA HIS A 174 16.43 3.95 5.71
C HIS A 174 15.47 5.04 6.16
N ARG A 175 16.00 6.14 6.69
CA ARG A 175 15.22 7.28 7.16
C ARG A 175 14.44 7.96 6.03
N ILE A 176 15.13 8.28 4.94
CA ILE A 176 14.52 8.97 3.80
C ILE A 176 13.45 8.08 3.16
N GLU A 177 13.76 6.81 2.93
CA GLU A 177 12.81 5.87 2.34
C GLU A 177 11.58 5.68 3.23
N ALA A 178 11.75 5.56 4.55
CA ALA A 178 10.61 5.46 5.47
C ALA A 178 9.70 6.70 5.40
N VAL A 179 10.28 7.90 5.33
CA VAL A 179 9.52 9.15 5.18
C VAL A 179 8.82 9.21 3.81
N LEU A 180 9.49 8.81 2.74
CA LEU A 180 8.90 8.75 1.39
C LEU A 180 7.74 7.75 1.34
N ALA A 181 7.90 6.56 1.93
CA ALA A 181 6.86 5.55 2.01
C ALA A 181 5.64 6.05 2.81
N MET A 182 5.86 6.65 3.98
CA MET A 182 4.78 7.27 4.77
C MET A 182 4.12 8.41 4.01
N GLY A 183 4.90 9.29 3.37
CA GLY A 183 4.39 10.38 2.56
C GLY A 183 3.51 9.89 1.42
N HIS A 184 3.98 8.91 0.64
CA HIS A 184 3.22 8.30 -0.45
C HIS A 184 1.91 7.67 0.04
N ILE A 185 1.96 6.87 1.11
CA ILE A 185 0.76 6.20 1.64
C ILE A 185 -0.23 7.21 2.25
N PHE A 186 0.23 8.14 3.07
CA PHE A 186 -0.64 9.09 3.78
C PHE A 186 -1.18 10.20 2.90
N THR A 187 -0.57 10.45 1.73
CA THR A 187 -1.06 11.44 0.76
C THR A 187 -1.69 10.77 -0.46
N ILE A 188 -0.87 10.16 -1.32
CA ILE A 188 -1.29 9.67 -2.64
C ILE A 188 -2.23 8.48 -2.49
N HIS A 189 -1.83 7.43 -1.75
CA HIS A 189 -2.65 6.23 -1.60
C HIS A 189 -3.99 6.53 -0.94
N PHE A 190 -3.99 7.21 0.22
CA PHE A 190 -5.25 7.60 0.88
C PHE A 190 -6.12 8.50 0.00
N TYR A 191 -5.52 9.44 -0.73
CA TYR A 191 -6.27 10.30 -1.65
C TYR A 191 -6.91 9.50 -2.77
N VAL A 192 -6.11 8.72 -3.50
CA VAL A 192 -6.58 7.94 -4.63
C VAL A 192 -7.65 6.97 -4.17
N GLU A 193 -7.46 6.24 -3.07
CA GLU A 193 -8.41 5.22 -2.66
C GLU A 193 -9.61 5.73 -1.88
N HIS A 194 -9.52 6.84 -1.14
CA HIS A 194 -10.63 7.23 -0.26
C HIS A 194 -11.19 8.63 -0.53
N PHE A 195 -10.43 9.52 -1.17
CA PHE A 195 -10.82 10.91 -1.36
C PHE A 195 -11.05 11.31 -2.82
N ARG A 196 -10.71 10.46 -3.81
CA ARG A 196 -11.09 10.71 -5.21
C ARG A 196 -12.63 10.80 -5.31
N PRO A 197 -13.19 11.71 -6.12
CA PRO A 197 -14.64 11.90 -6.20
C PRO A 197 -15.45 10.62 -6.46
N THR A 198 -14.90 9.67 -7.23
CA THR A 198 -15.55 8.38 -7.52
C THR A 198 -15.44 7.36 -6.39
N ALA A 199 -14.49 7.52 -5.46
CA ALA A 199 -14.34 6.67 -4.28
C ALA A 199 -15.04 7.21 -3.04
N LEU A 200 -15.44 8.48 -3.05
CA LEU A 200 -16.15 9.08 -1.93
C LEU A 200 -17.46 8.32 -1.65
N PRO A 201 -17.79 8.08 -0.37
CA PRO A 201 -17.07 8.54 0.82
C PRO A 201 -15.84 7.68 1.19
N PHE A 202 -15.75 6.43 0.72
CA PHE A 202 -14.68 5.49 1.07
C PHE A 202 -14.66 4.28 0.12
N ASN A 203 -13.51 3.97 -0.51
CA ASN A 203 -13.35 2.69 -1.22
C ASN A 203 -13.14 1.54 -0.23
N ALA A 204 -14.14 0.65 -0.15
CA ALA A 204 -14.12 -0.53 0.71
C ALA A 204 -13.57 -1.80 0.06
N ALA A 205 -13.08 -1.74 -1.18
CA ALA A 205 -12.81 -2.94 -1.97
C ALA A 205 -11.78 -3.88 -1.33
N MET A 206 -10.77 -3.36 -0.62
CA MET A 206 -9.80 -4.18 0.10
C MET A 206 -10.32 -4.75 1.43
N PHE A 207 -11.42 -4.21 1.96
CA PHE A 207 -12.03 -4.69 3.21
C PHE A 207 -13.07 -5.76 2.93
N ASP A 208 -14.00 -5.53 2.02
CA ASP A 208 -15.08 -6.49 1.69
C ASP A 208 -14.76 -7.39 0.48
N GLY A 209 -13.77 -7.04 -0.33
CA GLY A 209 -13.32 -7.81 -1.49
C GLY A 209 -14.10 -7.54 -2.77
N THR A 210 -14.95 -6.52 -2.78
CA THR A 210 -15.95 -6.30 -3.81
C THR A 210 -16.00 -4.85 -4.28
N ILE A 211 -16.49 -4.63 -5.50
CA ILE A 211 -16.73 -3.31 -6.09
C ILE A 211 -18.16 -3.28 -6.63
N SER A 212 -18.84 -2.13 -6.59
CA SER A 212 -20.17 -2.04 -7.21
C SER A 212 -20.05 -2.23 -8.72
N LEU A 213 -21.03 -2.86 -9.36
CA LEU A 213 -21.01 -3.05 -10.81
C LEU A 213 -21.00 -1.71 -11.56
N LYS A 214 -21.63 -0.68 -10.99
CA LYS A 214 -21.62 0.69 -11.53
C LYS A 214 -20.20 1.25 -11.53
N ASP A 215 -19.50 1.18 -10.41
CA ASP A 215 -18.14 1.72 -10.28
C ASP A 215 -17.16 0.90 -11.12
N ALA A 216 -17.32 -0.42 -11.18
CA ALA A 216 -16.51 -1.27 -12.05
C ALA A 216 -16.68 -0.92 -13.54
N LYS A 217 -17.91 -0.61 -13.99
CA LYS A 217 -18.16 -0.17 -15.38
C LYS A 217 -17.57 1.22 -15.66
N HIS A 218 -17.45 2.06 -14.65
CA HIS A 218 -16.90 3.40 -14.78
C HIS A 218 -15.37 3.41 -14.74
N GLU A 219 -14.77 2.78 -13.72
CA GLU A 219 -13.34 2.78 -13.46
C GLU A 219 -12.58 1.69 -14.25
N HIS A 220 -13.23 0.55 -14.53
CA HIS A 220 -12.63 -0.61 -15.19
C HIS A 220 -13.50 -1.15 -16.35
N PRO A 221 -13.88 -0.30 -17.33
CA PRO A 221 -14.82 -0.68 -18.37
C PRO A 221 -14.36 -1.89 -19.21
N GLU A 222 -13.06 -2.03 -19.47
CA GLU A 222 -12.54 -3.17 -20.25
C GLU A 222 -12.58 -4.47 -19.48
N TRP A 223 -12.43 -4.41 -18.15
CA TRP A 223 -12.56 -5.58 -17.29
C TRP A 223 -13.97 -6.15 -17.33
N VAL A 224 -14.98 -5.27 -17.17
CA VAL A 224 -16.38 -5.68 -17.22
C VAL A 224 -16.74 -6.20 -18.61
N ALA A 225 -16.33 -5.50 -19.67
CA ALA A 225 -16.56 -5.94 -21.05
C ALA A 225 -15.90 -7.30 -21.33
N ARG A 226 -14.70 -7.57 -20.78
CA ARG A 226 -14.06 -8.88 -20.89
C ARG A 226 -14.87 -9.96 -20.17
N LEU A 227 -15.30 -9.72 -18.94
CA LEU A 227 -16.13 -10.67 -18.18
C LEU A 227 -17.45 -10.99 -18.89
N GLU A 228 -18.05 -10.01 -19.56
CA GLU A 228 -19.25 -10.20 -20.40
C GLU A 228 -18.93 -11.07 -21.63
N ARG A 229 -17.86 -10.76 -22.38
CA ARG A 229 -17.44 -11.57 -23.55
C ARG A 229 -17.09 -13.01 -23.19
N GLU A 230 -16.50 -13.23 -22.03
CA GLU A 230 -16.13 -14.56 -21.52
C GLU A 230 -17.31 -15.31 -20.89
N GLY A 231 -18.49 -14.70 -20.76
CA GLY A 231 -19.64 -15.30 -20.08
C GLY A 231 -19.45 -15.48 -18.56
N ARG A 232 -18.46 -14.82 -17.96
CA ARG A 232 -18.07 -14.96 -16.54
C ARG A 232 -18.69 -13.90 -15.63
N LEU A 233 -19.33 -12.87 -16.18
CA LEU A 233 -19.88 -11.76 -15.40
C LEU A 233 -20.85 -12.26 -14.32
N GLN A 234 -21.84 -13.08 -14.68
CA GLN A 234 -22.87 -13.52 -13.73
C GLN A 234 -22.29 -14.34 -12.58
N ALA A 235 -21.31 -15.19 -12.85
CA ALA A 235 -20.63 -15.99 -11.82
C ALA A 235 -19.74 -15.14 -10.88
N ALA A 236 -19.33 -13.95 -11.31
CA ALA A 236 -18.52 -13.03 -10.51
C ALA A 236 -19.37 -12.08 -9.65
N LEU A 237 -20.69 -12.05 -9.84
CA LEU A 237 -21.60 -11.22 -9.07
C LEU A 237 -21.81 -11.79 -7.66
N VAL A 238 -21.80 -10.89 -6.68
CA VAL A 238 -21.96 -11.20 -5.26
C VAL A 238 -22.92 -10.19 -4.62
N PRO A 239 -23.64 -10.60 -3.56
CA PRO A 239 -24.50 -9.68 -2.80
C PRO A 239 -23.66 -8.65 -2.03
N GLU A 240 -24.32 -7.58 -1.57
CA GLU A 240 -23.68 -6.60 -0.70
C GLU A 240 -23.26 -7.23 0.65
N PRO A 241 -22.14 -6.76 1.24
CA PRO A 241 -21.76 -7.17 2.57
C PRO A 241 -22.78 -6.71 3.62
N PRO A 242 -22.95 -7.46 4.73
CA PRO A 242 -23.83 -7.07 5.82
C PRO A 242 -23.52 -5.67 6.36
N VAL A 243 -24.55 -4.92 6.77
CA VAL A 243 -24.42 -3.53 7.25
C VAL A 243 -23.39 -3.40 8.38
N VAL A 244 -23.36 -4.36 9.32
CA VAL A 244 -22.40 -4.37 10.43
C VAL A 244 -20.95 -4.41 9.91
N MET A 245 -20.65 -5.27 8.93
CA MET A 245 -19.32 -5.32 8.32
C MET A 245 -18.95 -3.99 7.67
N ARG A 246 -19.92 -3.33 7.03
CA ARG A 246 -19.73 -2.01 6.44
C ARG A 246 -19.33 -0.99 7.50
N ILE A 247 -20.11 -0.86 8.56
CA ILE A 247 -19.80 0.05 9.67
C ILE A 247 -18.38 -0.20 10.20
N LEU A 248 -17.99 -1.46 10.41
CA LEU A 248 -16.66 -1.82 10.93
C LEU A 248 -15.53 -1.36 10.02
N TYR A 249 -15.59 -1.63 8.71
CA TYR A 249 -14.50 -1.22 7.82
C TYR A 249 -14.48 0.29 7.56
N PHE A 250 -15.64 0.97 7.61
CA PHE A 250 -15.68 2.44 7.52
C PHE A 250 -15.03 3.06 8.76
N MET A 251 -15.40 2.62 9.95
CA MET A 251 -14.82 3.12 11.20
C MET A 251 -13.31 2.83 11.29
N GLY A 252 -12.92 1.57 11.04
CA GLY A 252 -11.50 1.18 11.09
C GLY A 252 -10.66 1.89 10.03
N GLY A 253 -11.17 1.95 8.79
CA GLY A 253 -10.52 2.64 7.69
C GLY A 253 -10.28 4.13 7.97
N TYR A 254 -11.32 4.86 8.40
CA TYR A 254 -11.15 6.28 8.76
C TYR A 254 -10.25 6.48 9.97
N ALA A 255 -10.26 5.58 10.95
CA ALA A 255 -9.33 5.66 12.09
C ALA A 255 -7.86 5.53 11.63
N ILE A 256 -7.57 4.60 10.72
CA ILE A 256 -6.23 4.42 10.13
C ILE A 256 -5.83 5.66 9.31
N ILE A 257 -6.74 6.18 8.49
CA ILE A 257 -6.50 7.40 7.70
C ILE A 257 -6.23 8.58 8.62
N ALA A 258 -7.05 8.79 9.65
CA ALA A 258 -6.87 9.86 10.62
C ALA A 258 -5.53 9.73 11.35
N LEU A 259 -5.12 8.51 11.73
CA LEU A 259 -3.81 8.27 12.33
C LEU A 259 -2.67 8.61 11.36
N GLY A 260 -2.74 8.16 10.11
CA GLY A 260 -1.70 8.47 9.11
C GLY A 260 -1.59 9.97 8.81
N LEU A 261 -2.72 10.66 8.66
CA LEU A 261 -2.75 12.13 8.49
C LEU A 261 -2.24 12.86 9.74
N PHE A 262 -2.58 12.38 10.94
CA PHE A 262 -2.04 12.91 12.20
C PHE A 262 -0.51 12.79 12.23
N LEU A 263 0.03 11.60 11.93
CA LEU A 263 1.48 11.38 11.87
C LEU A 263 2.14 12.30 10.85
N LEU A 264 1.59 12.40 9.63
CA LEU A 264 2.13 13.27 8.58
C LEU A 264 2.17 14.74 9.02
N ILE A 265 1.05 15.28 9.50
CA ILE A 265 0.94 16.69 9.89
C ILE A 265 1.89 16.99 11.04
N PHE A 266 1.90 16.17 12.09
CA PHE A 266 2.76 16.41 13.25
C PHE A 266 4.24 16.20 12.93
N SER A 267 4.60 15.28 12.02
CA SER A 267 5.97 15.18 11.50
C SER A 267 6.41 16.49 10.85
N LEU A 268 5.58 17.09 10.01
CA LEU A 268 5.90 18.35 9.33
C LEU A 268 6.01 19.52 10.33
N LEU A 269 5.12 19.59 11.32
CA LEU A 269 5.16 20.64 12.35
C LEU A 269 6.42 20.55 13.23
N ASN A 270 6.92 19.34 13.49
CA ASN A 270 8.09 19.12 14.33
C ASN A 270 9.40 19.01 13.53
N VAL A 271 9.36 19.05 12.19
CA VAL A 271 10.56 18.79 11.36
C VAL A 271 11.70 19.75 11.67
N GLY A 272 11.40 21.02 11.99
CA GLY A 272 12.40 22.03 12.35
C GLY A 272 13.06 21.79 13.70
N ALA A 273 12.50 20.93 14.55
CA ALA A 273 13.09 20.50 15.81
C ALA A 273 14.05 19.32 15.64
N LEU A 274 14.12 18.71 14.44
CA LEU A 274 15.16 17.76 14.13
C LEU A 274 16.47 18.54 13.97
N THR A 275 17.32 18.48 14.98
CA THR A 275 18.71 18.92 14.88
C THR A 275 19.46 17.93 13.99
N LEU A 276 19.32 18.11 12.68
CA LEU A 276 20.17 17.50 11.68
C LEU A 276 21.18 18.53 11.15
N LEU A 277 21.92 19.09 12.11
CA LEU A 277 23.32 19.51 12.00
C LEU A 277 24.02 19.04 13.26
#